data_AF-A0A3Q2W065-F1
#
_entry.id   AF-A0A3Q2W065-F1
#
_cell.length_a   1.000
_cell.length_b   1.000
_cell.length_c   1.000
_cell.angle_alpha   90.00
_cell.angle_beta   90.00
_cell.angle_gamma   90.00
#
_symmetry.space_group_name_H-M   'P 1'
#
loop_
_entity.id
_entity.type
_entity.pdbx_description
1 polymer ?
#
loop_
_entity_poly.entity_id
_entity_poly.type
_entity_poly.pdbx_seq_one_letter_code
_entity_poly.pdbx_strand_id
1 'polypeptide(L)'
;MSNQRGGKTLIITDDEEVEEVEAEELNPFSFREFLRWKNQDPDPEQARTEEEEEEWGRSFQSGIGSTSSLCTEEEEEEEETRFSSKPEAAAGGGAVGGGENYEGDDETSMAEPATFCRRRSARSSQTQQLKEENAALRRTVRELQRRAEVNERRASQLSEELLQRRRQEEKEAQDLESMVHSVEQNLHLMTRRAVKAENAVSKLKAELQQLQAEVDSLRAENNGLKSMESQVVMTMRQNAQVASDYLNKMASHAHSSIRQLLGEAETLRLVSQLLQSIDKISSLNSES
;
A
#
# COMPACT_ATOMS: atom_id res chain seq x y z
N MET A 1 -7.13 34.10 36.34
CA MET A 1 -7.22 32.71 35.83
C MET A 1 -6.10 32.55 34.82
N SER A 2 -5.26 31.51 34.92
CA SER A 2 -4.05 31.37 34.09
C SER A 2 -3.66 29.90 33.94
N ASN A 3 -4.27 29.22 32.97
CA ASN A 3 -4.03 27.81 32.71
C ASN A 3 -2.85 27.64 31.77
N GLN A 4 -1.65 27.39 32.31
CA GLN A 4 -0.54 26.86 31.51
C GLN A 4 -0.87 25.43 31.07
N ARG A 5 -1.19 25.24 29.78
CA ARG A 5 -1.22 23.92 29.17
C ARG A 5 0.22 23.53 28.80
N GLY A 6 0.88 22.77 29.68
CA GLY A 6 2.16 22.15 29.36
C GLY A 6 1.98 21.07 28.29
N GLY A 7 2.33 21.39 27.04
CA GLY A 7 2.40 20.42 25.96
C GLY A 7 3.53 19.43 26.21
N LYS A 8 3.19 18.16 26.46
CA LYS A 8 4.16 17.08 26.60
C LYS A 8 4.46 16.47 25.23
N THR A 9 5.52 16.93 24.58
CA THR A 9 6.07 16.25 23.41
C THR A 9 6.61 14.89 23.86
N LEU A 10 6.00 13.81 23.38
CA LEU A 10 6.43 12.44 23.71
C LEU A 10 7.60 12.05 22.80
N ILE A 11 8.81 12.42 23.21
CA ILE A 11 10.04 11.94 22.56
C ILE A 11 10.23 10.48 22.98
N ILE A 12 10.02 9.55 22.05
CA ILE A 12 10.40 8.15 22.23
C ILE A 12 11.81 8.01 21.65
N THR A 13 12.80 7.87 22.53
CA THR A 13 14.13 7.37 22.18
C THR A 13 14.04 5.84 22.09
N ASP A 14 13.90 5.31 20.89
CA ASP A 14 14.27 3.91 20.61
C ASP A 14 15.81 3.90 20.48
N ASP A 15 16.49 3.15 21.35
CA ASP A 15 17.96 3.09 21.43
C ASP A 15 18.59 2.40 20.20
N GLU A 16 19.91 2.59 20.05
CA GLU A 16 20.73 2.06 18.95
C GLU A 16 20.79 0.52 18.96
N GLU A 17 20.39 -0.11 17.85
CA GLU A 17 21.24 -1.12 17.20
C GLU A 17 21.20 -0.89 15.69
N VAL A 18 22.39 -0.71 15.10
CA VAL A 18 22.57 -0.45 13.67
C VAL A 18 22.83 -1.79 12.96
N GLU A 19 21.82 -2.30 12.26
CA GLU A 19 22.07 -3.16 11.10
C GLU A 19 21.95 -2.31 9.83
N GLU A 20 23.10 -2.03 9.23
CA GLU A 20 23.20 -1.56 7.85
C GLU A 20 22.68 -2.67 6.93
N VAL A 21 21.54 -2.44 6.29
CA VAL A 21 21.12 -3.20 5.12
C VAL A 21 21.13 -2.22 3.96
N GLU A 22 22.24 -2.21 3.23
CA GLU A 22 22.41 -1.47 1.98
C GLU A 22 21.46 -2.02 0.91
N ALA A 23 20.23 -1.52 0.92
CA ALA A 23 19.22 -1.77 -0.08
C ALA A 23 18.33 -0.52 -0.24
N GLU A 24 18.93 0.59 -0.70
CA GLU A 24 18.16 1.57 -1.49
C GLU A 24 17.79 0.92 -2.84
N GLU A 25 16.94 -0.11 -2.81
CA GLU A 25 16.10 -0.44 -3.97
C GLU A 25 15.20 0.79 -4.19
N LEU A 26 15.68 1.69 -5.04
CA LEU A 26 15.03 2.93 -5.40
C LEU A 26 13.60 2.61 -5.86
N ASN A 27 12.64 2.89 -4.98
CA ASN A 27 11.21 2.71 -5.28
C ASN A 27 10.92 3.43 -6.61
N PRO A 28 10.53 2.72 -7.68
CA PRO A 28 10.39 3.28 -9.03
C PRO A 28 9.22 4.27 -9.15
N PHE A 29 8.43 4.43 -8.09
CA PHE A 29 7.38 5.44 -7.95
C PHE A 29 7.74 6.55 -6.95
N SER A 30 8.99 6.63 -6.48
CA SER A 30 9.41 7.68 -5.55
C SER A 30 9.45 9.06 -6.22
N PHE A 31 9.22 10.11 -5.44
CA PHE A 31 9.27 11.49 -5.97
C PHE A 31 10.65 11.87 -6.51
N ARG A 32 11.73 11.23 -6.05
CA ARG A 32 13.08 11.35 -6.61
C ARG A 32 13.19 10.77 -8.03
N GLU A 33 12.60 9.61 -8.28
CA GLU A 33 12.51 9.02 -9.64
C GLU A 33 11.63 9.91 -10.55
N PHE A 34 10.48 10.38 -10.05
CA PHE A 34 9.60 11.30 -10.79
C PHE A 34 10.30 12.61 -11.19
N LEU A 35 11.08 13.21 -10.28
CA LEU A 35 11.90 14.39 -10.59
C LEU A 35 13.06 14.06 -11.54
N ARG A 36 13.66 12.87 -11.45
CA ARG A 36 14.68 12.43 -12.42
C ARG A 36 14.09 12.36 -13.83
N TRP A 37 12.95 11.69 -13.98
CA TRP A 37 12.22 11.56 -15.25
C TRP A 37 11.80 12.93 -15.80
N LYS A 38 11.22 13.80 -14.97
CA LYS A 38 10.76 15.13 -15.37
C LYS A 38 11.91 16.08 -15.80
N ASN A 39 13.12 15.87 -15.29
CA ASN A 39 14.31 16.63 -15.69
C ASN A 39 15.03 16.01 -16.90
N GLN A 40 14.43 15.02 -17.57
CA GLN A 40 15.05 14.23 -18.64
C GLN A 40 14.31 14.40 -19.98
N ASP A 41 13.92 15.64 -20.29
CA ASP A 41 13.55 16.05 -21.66
C ASP A 41 14.78 15.90 -22.58
N PRO A 42 14.71 15.10 -23.68
CA PRO A 42 15.81 15.00 -24.62
C PRO A 42 15.83 16.20 -25.58
N ASP A 43 16.87 17.02 -25.48
CA ASP A 43 17.13 18.14 -26.39
C ASP A 43 17.43 17.61 -27.82
N PRO A 44 16.60 17.89 -28.84
CA PRO A 44 16.55 17.09 -30.07
C PRO A 44 17.66 17.36 -31.11
N GLU A 45 18.80 17.97 -30.72
CA GLU A 45 19.90 18.28 -31.66
C GLU A 45 21.15 17.37 -31.55
N GLN A 46 21.32 16.54 -30.51
CA GLN A 46 22.57 15.75 -30.31
C GLN A 46 22.33 14.24 -30.16
N ALA A 47 21.81 13.61 -31.23
CA ALA A 47 21.80 12.15 -31.41
C ALA A 47 22.08 11.76 -32.87
N ARG A 48 23.33 11.93 -33.29
CA ARG A 48 23.93 11.21 -34.45
C ARG A 48 25.19 10.53 -33.94
N THR A 49 25.37 9.26 -34.30
CA THR A 49 26.22 8.28 -33.58
C THR A 49 25.67 8.01 -32.16
N GLU A 50 25.63 6.78 -31.66
CA GLU A 50 26.27 5.54 -32.13
C GLU A 50 25.23 4.42 -32.42
N GLU A 51 25.66 3.34 -33.08
CA GLU A 51 24.83 2.20 -33.48
C GLU A 51 25.06 1.01 -32.54
N GLU A 52 24.06 0.61 -31.74
CA GLU A 52 24.00 -0.75 -31.16
C GLU A 52 22.58 -1.32 -31.27
N GLU A 53 22.46 -2.44 -31.98
CA GLU A 53 21.24 -3.25 -32.06
C GLU A 53 21.28 -4.32 -30.95
N GLU A 54 20.34 -4.35 -30.00
CA GLU A 54 19.96 -5.63 -29.38
C GLU A 54 18.44 -5.80 -29.19
N GLU A 55 18.00 -6.92 -29.77
CA GLU A 55 16.70 -7.56 -29.75
C GLU A 55 16.03 -7.67 -28.37
N TRP A 56 14.79 -7.17 -28.26
CA TRP A 56 13.77 -7.79 -27.39
C TRP A 56 12.43 -7.94 -28.14
N GLY A 57 12.31 -9.07 -28.83
CA GLY A 57 11.10 -9.42 -29.57
C GLY A 57 10.05 -10.14 -28.73
N ARG A 58 8.77 -9.84 -29.03
CA ARG A 58 7.63 -10.78 -28.96
C ARG A 58 7.32 -11.41 -27.59
N SER A 59 6.35 -10.83 -26.88
CA SER A 59 4.99 -11.43 -26.77
C SER A 59 4.06 -10.64 -25.86
N PHE A 60 2.88 -10.29 -26.35
CA PHE A 60 1.61 -10.95 -25.96
C PHE A 60 0.52 -10.56 -26.96
N GLN A 61 -0.40 -11.47 -27.29
CA GLN A 61 -1.41 -11.25 -28.33
C GLN A 61 -2.70 -10.62 -27.76
N SER A 62 -3.34 -9.78 -28.57
CA SER A 62 -4.59 -9.09 -28.24
C SER A 62 -5.77 -10.07 -28.07
N GLY A 63 -6.47 -9.98 -26.94
CA GLY A 63 -7.77 -10.61 -26.71
C GLY A 63 -8.91 -9.65 -27.03
N ILE A 64 -9.55 -9.81 -28.18
CA ILE A 64 -10.73 -9.02 -28.59
C ILE A 64 -12.03 -9.53 -27.94
N GLY A 65 -12.93 -8.62 -27.58
CA GLY A 65 -14.26 -8.93 -27.07
C GLY A 65 -15.17 -7.69 -27.07
N SER A 66 -16.08 -7.59 -28.04
CA SER A 66 -16.83 -6.36 -28.33
C SER A 66 -18.29 -6.39 -27.86
N THR A 67 -18.70 -5.38 -27.10
CA THR A 67 -20.09 -4.87 -26.99
C THR A 67 -20.02 -3.35 -26.81
N SER A 68 -20.46 -2.43 -27.70
CA SER A 68 -21.62 -2.31 -28.62
C SER A 68 -22.84 -1.59 -28.01
N SER A 69 -23.35 -0.57 -28.73
CA SER A 69 -24.62 0.17 -28.52
C SER A 69 -24.62 1.25 -27.42
N LEU A 70 -25.32 2.40 -27.56
CA LEU A 70 -25.60 3.32 -28.69
C LEU A 70 -26.14 4.65 -28.07
N CYS A 71 -26.29 5.72 -28.85
CA CYS A 71 -26.59 7.08 -28.38
C CYS A 71 -28.07 7.37 -28.04
N THR A 72 -28.28 8.42 -27.24
CA THR A 72 -29.38 9.40 -27.36
C THR A 72 -28.81 10.80 -27.15
N GLU A 73 -29.42 11.82 -27.77
CA GLU A 73 -28.96 13.21 -27.87
C GLU A 73 -29.82 14.17 -27.02
N GLU A 74 -29.40 15.45 -26.92
CA GLU A 74 -30.02 16.69 -26.35
C GLU A 74 -28.86 17.51 -25.73
N GLU A 75 -28.42 18.71 -26.16
CA GLU A 75 -29.09 19.98 -26.58
C GLU A 75 -29.86 20.67 -25.43
N GLU A 76 -29.85 21.99 -25.21
CA GLU A 76 -29.10 23.13 -25.81
C GLU A 76 -27.72 23.30 -25.08
N GLU A 77 -27.02 24.42 -24.82
CA GLU A 77 -27.12 25.90 -25.00
C GLU A 77 -25.66 26.48 -25.08
N GLU A 78 -25.43 27.79 -25.30
CA GLU A 78 -24.11 28.39 -25.65
C GLU A 78 -23.52 29.39 -24.62
N GLU A 79 -22.21 29.66 -24.70
CA GLU A 79 -21.66 31.00 -25.06
C GLU A 79 -20.12 30.98 -25.21
N GLU A 80 -19.60 31.16 -26.43
CA GLU A 80 -18.16 31.41 -26.68
C GLU A 80 -17.88 32.89 -27.02
N THR A 81 -16.88 33.50 -26.38
CA THR A 81 -16.32 34.81 -26.82
C THR A 81 -14.79 34.79 -26.95
N ARG A 82 -14.24 33.83 -27.71
CA ARG A 82 -12.79 33.71 -27.96
C ARG A 82 -12.32 34.56 -29.15
N PHE A 83 -12.13 35.87 -28.94
CA PHE A 83 -11.68 36.76 -30.01
C PHE A 83 -10.16 36.67 -30.27
N SER A 84 -9.75 35.74 -31.14
CA SER A 84 -8.38 35.70 -31.69
C SER A 84 -8.24 36.66 -32.88
N SER A 85 -7.14 37.40 -32.98
CA SER A 85 -6.81 38.18 -34.19
C SER A 85 -5.31 38.40 -34.37
N LYS A 86 -4.70 37.53 -35.19
CA LYS A 86 -3.50 37.83 -35.96
C LYS A 86 -3.96 38.08 -37.41
N PRO A 87 -3.35 39.04 -38.11
CA PRO A 87 -2.96 38.73 -39.49
C PRO A 87 -1.49 39.08 -39.76
N GLU A 88 -0.92 38.41 -40.75
CA GLU A 88 0.43 38.61 -41.28
C GLU A 88 0.38 38.37 -42.80
N ALA A 89 1.29 39.02 -43.54
CA ALA A 89 1.53 38.86 -44.98
C ALA A 89 0.40 39.35 -45.94
N ALA A 90 0.69 39.73 -47.19
CA ALA A 90 1.92 40.29 -47.78
C ALA A 90 1.64 40.85 -49.19
N ALA A 91 2.55 41.71 -49.69
CA ALA A 91 2.75 42.11 -51.09
C ALA A 91 1.60 42.91 -51.80
N GLY A 92 1.95 43.75 -52.79
CA GLY A 92 0.95 44.59 -53.49
C GLY A 92 1.38 45.42 -54.72
N GLY A 93 2.65 45.86 -54.83
CA GLY A 93 3.21 46.48 -56.06
C GLY A 93 2.88 47.96 -56.31
N GLY A 94 3.50 48.53 -57.36
CA GLY A 94 3.38 49.94 -57.79
C GLY A 94 4.25 50.93 -56.99
N ALA A 95 5.50 51.29 -57.32
CA ALA A 95 6.16 51.67 -58.58
C ALA A 95 5.98 53.16 -58.97
N VAL A 96 7.02 53.73 -59.63
CA VAL A 96 7.23 55.16 -59.98
C VAL A 96 7.56 56.05 -58.76
N GLY A 97 8.53 56.98 -58.79
CA GLY A 97 9.51 57.31 -59.83
C GLY A 97 9.72 58.83 -59.98
N GLY A 98 10.98 59.29 -59.98
CA GLY A 98 11.34 60.72 -60.00
C GLY A 98 11.20 61.40 -58.62
N GLY A 99 12.07 62.31 -58.18
CA GLY A 99 13.36 62.68 -58.75
C GLY A 99 13.30 63.69 -59.89
N GLU A 100 13.08 64.96 -59.59
CA GLU A 100 13.45 66.10 -60.44
C GLU A 100 13.52 67.39 -59.61
N ASN A 101 14.38 68.33 -60.04
CA ASN A 101 14.43 69.69 -59.47
C ASN A 101 13.37 70.55 -60.16
N TYR A 102 12.83 71.56 -59.46
CA TYR A 102 12.33 72.74 -60.16
C TYR A 102 12.63 74.03 -59.42
N GLU A 103 13.01 75.05 -60.19
CA GLU A 103 13.39 76.39 -59.77
C GLU A 103 12.40 77.36 -60.43
N GLY A 104 11.80 78.25 -59.63
CA GLY A 104 10.72 79.17 -60.02
C GLY A 104 10.55 80.25 -58.94
N ASP A 105 10.49 81.57 -59.18
CA ASP A 105 10.13 82.32 -60.40
C ASP A 105 8.72 81.93 -60.92
N ASP A 106 7.76 82.84 -61.03
CA ASP A 106 7.61 84.20 -60.48
C ASP A 106 6.08 84.50 -60.37
N GLU A 107 5.69 85.73 -60.04
CA GLU A 107 4.37 86.32 -60.29
C GLU A 107 3.13 85.61 -59.71
N THR A 108 2.52 86.23 -58.69
CA THR A 108 1.06 86.23 -58.57
C THR A 108 0.55 87.61 -58.16
N SER A 109 0.53 88.47 -59.17
CA SER A 109 0.04 89.85 -59.15
C SER A 109 -1.28 90.12 -58.39
N MET A 110 -1.42 91.37 -57.95
CA MET A 110 -2.62 91.92 -57.29
C MET A 110 -3.86 91.83 -58.21
N ALA A 111 -4.87 91.03 -57.83
CA ALA A 111 -6.14 90.93 -58.56
C ALA A 111 -7.38 91.00 -57.65
N GLU A 112 -8.14 92.10 -57.82
CA GLU A 112 -9.54 92.37 -57.47
C GLU A 112 -10.13 91.97 -56.08
N PRO A 113 -10.62 92.95 -55.28
CA PRO A 113 -11.18 92.69 -53.95
C PRO A 113 -12.57 92.00 -53.97
N ALA A 114 -13.26 91.92 -55.11
CA ALA A 114 -14.62 91.39 -55.19
C ALA A 114 -14.73 89.90 -54.80
N THR A 115 -13.68 89.09 -55.02
CA THR A 115 -13.63 87.69 -54.57
C THR A 115 -13.04 87.52 -53.17
N PHE A 116 -12.30 88.53 -52.71
CA PHE A 116 -11.48 88.50 -51.49
C PHE A 116 -12.33 88.33 -50.22
N CYS A 117 -13.51 88.96 -50.14
CA CYS A 117 -14.40 88.82 -48.99
C CYS A 117 -14.85 87.36 -48.77
N ARG A 118 -15.16 86.61 -49.84
CA ARG A 118 -15.53 85.18 -49.73
C ARG A 118 -14.32 84.32 -49.37
N ARG A 119 -13.18 84.49 -50.06
CA ARG A 119 -11.95 83.72 -49.78
C ARG A 119 -11.40 83.98 -48.36
N ARG A 120 -11.43 85.23 -47.89
CA ARG A 120 -10.97 85.61 -46.53
C ARG A 120 -11.93 85.10 -45.46
N SER A 121 -13.24 85.18 -45.68
CA SER A 121 -14.25 84.59 -44.77
C SER A 121 -14.08 83.06 -44.66
N ALA A 122 -13.96 82.36 -45.80
CA ALA A 122 -13.71 80.91 -45.82
C ALA A 122 -12.41 80.53 -45.10
N ARG A 123 -11.29 81.23 -45.36
CA ARG A 123 -10.02 80.97 -44.66
C ARG A 123 -10.09 81.31 -43.16
N SER A 124 -10.87 82.32 -42.74
CA SER A 124 -11.10 82.58 -41.30
C SER A 124 -11.98 81.52 -40.64
N SER A 125 -12.98 80.98 -41.35
CA SER A 125 -13.81 79.88 -40.85
C SER A 125 -12.98 78.59 -40.71
N GLN A 126 -12.20 78.24 -41.73
CA GLN A 126 -11.33 77.06 -41.72
C GLN A 126 -10.21 77.15 -40.65
N THR A 127 -9.60 78.33 -40.47
CA THR A 127 -8.60 78.54 -39.39
C THR A 127 -9.22 78.67 -38.00
N GLN A 128 -10.54 78.83 -37.89
CA GLN A 128 -11.27 78.72 -36.62
C GLN A 128 -11.63 77.25 -36.33
N GLN A 129 -12.15 76.52 -37.30
CA GLN A 129 -12.41 75.07 -37.22
C GLN A 129 -11.15 74.31 -36.78
N LEU A 130 -10.01 74.55 -37.45
CA LEU A 130 -8.72 73.94 -37.09
C LEU A 130 -8.27 74.26 -35.65
N LYS A 131 -8.65 75.40 -35.06
CA LYS A 131 -8.36 75.71 -33.64
C LYS A 131 -9.27 74.94 -32.71
N GLU A 132 -10.56 74.83 -33.04
CA GLU A 132 -11.56 74.10 -32.26
C GLU A 132 -11.27 72.59 -32.27
N GLU A 133 -10.88 72.06 -33.43
CA GLU A 133 -10.33 70.70 -33.62
C GLU A 133 -9.03 70.51 -32.84
N ASN A 134 -8.05 71.42 -32.95
CA ASN A 134 -6.81 71.29 -32.17
C ASN A 134 -7.06 71.37 -30.65
N ALA A 135 -8.04 72.17 -30.22
CA ALA A 135 -8.51 72.21 -28.84
C ALA A 135 -9.30 70.94 -28.43
N ALA A 136 -9.97 70.26 -29.35
CA ALA A 136 -10.60 68.96 -29.13
C ALA A 136 -9.56 67.83 -29.03
N LEU A 137 -8.59 67.78 -29.94
CA LEU A 137 -7.47 66.84 -29.89
C LEU A 137 -6.63 67.01 -28.60
N ARG A 138 -6.37 68.26 -28.17
CA ARG A 138 -5.74 68.51 -26.86
C ARG A 138 -6.62 68.15 -25.65
N ARG A 139 -7.92 67.92 -25.82
CA ARG A 139 -8.79 67.34 -24.77
C ARG A 139 -8.75 65.82 -24.81
N THR A 140 -8.87 65.19 -25.99
CA THR A 140 -8.80 63.73 -26.12
C THR A 140 -7.44 63.17 -25.72
N VAL A 141 -6.32 63.82 -26.09
CA VAL A 141 -4.97 63.38 -25.67
C VAL A 141 -4.83 63.39 -24.15
N ARG A 142 -5.28 64.44 -23.45
CA ARG A 142 -5.23 64.50 -21.97
C ARG A 142 -6.13 63.46 -21.31
N GLU A 143 -7.27 63.18 -21.91
CA GLU A 143 -8.21 62.16 -21.43
C GLU A 143 -7.66 60.73 -21.64
N LEU A 144 -7.01 60.47 -22.78
CA LEU A 144 -6.30 59.22 -23.04
C LEU A 144 -5.10 59.05 -22.09
N GLN A 145 -4.35 60.11 -21.80
CA GLN A 145 -3.27 60.10 -20.81
C GLN A 145 -3.77 59.71 -19.41
N ARG A 146 -4.85 60.33 -18.93
CA ARG A 146 -5.48 59.95 -17.64
C ARG A 146 -5.94 58.50 -17.60
N ARG A 147 -6.53 58.01 -18.71
CA ARG A 147 -6.96 56.60 -18.82
C ARG A 147 -5.76 55.65 -18.83
N ALA A 148 -4.66 56.03 -19.49
CA ALA A 148 -3.41 55.27 -19.46
C ALA A 148 -2.84 55.21 -18.04
N GLU A 149 -2.73 56.33 -17.31
CA GLU A 149 -2.26 56.37 -15.91
C GLU A 149 -3.13 55.49 -14.98
N VAL A 150 -4.45 55.48 -15.16
CA VAL A 150 -5.36 54.64 -14.35
C VAL A 150 -5.20 53.15 -14.71
N ASN A 151 -5.08 52.83 -15.99
CA ASN A 151 -4.85 51.46 -16.45
C ASN A 151 -3.49 50.93 -16.01
N GLU A 152 -2.44 51.76 -16.06
CA GLU A 152 -1.09 51.45 -15.58
C GLU A 152 -1.10 51.12 -14.09
N ARG A 153 -1.69 51.97 -13.24
CA ARG A 153 -1.84 51.71 -11.80
C ARG A 153 -2.60 50.41 -11.53
N ARG A 154 -3.66 50.12 -12.31
CA ARG A 154 -4.41 48.85 -12.20
C ARG A 154 -3.57 47.64 -12.62
N ALA A 155 -2.74 47.77 -13.65
CA ALA A 155 -1.82 46.73 -14.07
C ALA A 155 -0.73 46.47 -13.02
N SER A 156 -0.20 47.52 -12.37
CA SER A 156 0.71 47.38 -11.22
C SER A 156 0.04 46.62 -10.07
N GLN A 157 -1.17 47.04 -9.66
CA GLN A 157 -1.94 46.38 -8.59
C GLN A 157 -2.18 44.89 -8.89
N LEU A 158 -2.66 44.55 -10.08
CA LEU A 158 -2.89 43.16 -10.48
C LEU A 158 -1.60 42.35 -10.56
N SER A 159 -0.47 42.94 -10.97
CA SER A 159 0.81 42.23 -10.96
C SER A 159 1.37 42.03 -9.55
N GLU A 160 1.15 42.96 -8.63
CA GLU A 160 1.44 42.78 -7.20
C GLU A 160 0.56 41.69 -6.55
N GLU A 161 -0.74 41.65 -6.87
CA GLU A 161 -1.66 40.60 -6.40
C GLU A 161 -1.26 39.21 -6.92
N LEU A 162 -0.96 39.07 -8.21
CA LEU A 162 -0.46 37.82 -8.80
C LEU A 162 0.88 37.38 -8.18
N LEU A 163 1.79 38.33 -7.92
CA LEU A 163 3.07 38.09 -7.27
C LEU A 163 2.91 37.69 -5.79
N GLN A 164 1.84 38.13 -5.11
CA GLN A 164 1.48 37.67 -3.77
C GLN A 164 0.86 36.26 -3.81
N ARG A 165 -0.06 36.00 -4.74
CA ARG A 165 -0.69 34.69 -4.95
C ARG A 165 0.33 33.60 -5.21
N ARG A 166 1.24 33.82 -6.16
CA ARG A 166 2.33 32.87 -6.49
C ARG A 166 3.18 32.50 -5.28
N ARG A 167 3.53 33.47 -4.42
CA ARG A 167 4.30 33.23 -3.18
C ARG A 167 3.50 32.54 -2.07
N GLN A 168 2.17 32.53 -2.16
CA GLN A 168 1.32 31.82 -1.22
C GLN A 168 1.12 30.37 -1.70
N GLU A 169 0.85 30.18 -2.98
CA GLU A 169 0.81 28.87 -3.65
C GLU A 169 2.14 28.10 -3.49
N GLU A 170 3.28 28.78 -3.62
CA GLU A 170 4.61 28.20 -3.41
C GLU A 170 4.84 27.70 -1.97
N LYS A 171 4.29 28.39 -0.96
CA LYS A 171 4.35 27.95 0.45
C LYS A 171 3.38 26.81 0.72
N GLU A 172 2.15 26.92 0.22
CA GLU A 172 1.14 25.87 0.38
C GLU A 172 1.61 24.56 -0.28
N ALA A 173 2.34 24.64 -1.40
CA ALA A 173 3.05 23.50 -1.98
C ALA A 173 4.15 22.94 -1.04
N GLN A 174 5.01 23.78 -0.47
CA GLN A 174 6.05 23.35 0.48
C GLN A 174 5.50 22.74 1.77
N ASP A 175 4.39 23.27 2.30
CA ASP A 175 3.66 22.71 3.45
C ASP A 175 3.01 21.36 3.09
N LEU A 176 2.40 21.24 1.91
CA LEU A 176 1.85 19.99 1.38
C LEU A 176 2.94 18.93 1.16
N GLU A 177 4.07 19.27 0.53
CA GLU A 177 5.23 18.39 0.39
C GLU A 177 5.74 17.92 1.76
N SER A 178 5.86 18.82 2.72
CA SER A 178 6.29 18.48 4.09
C SER A 178 5.33 17.49 4.79
N MET A 179 4.02 17.63 4.57
CA MET A 179 3.02 16.68 5.06
C MET A 179 3.09 15.32 4.33
N VAL A 180 3.28 15.32 3.01
CA VAL A 180 3.45 14.09 2.21
C VAL A 180 4.64 13.29 2.69
N HIS A 181 5.83 13.89 2.81
CA HIS A 181 7.03 13.20 3.33
C HIS A 181 6.79 12.60 4.73
N SER A 182 6.02 13.27 5.59
CA SER A 182 5.68 12.75 6.92
C SER A 182 4.72 11.55 6.87
N VAL A 183 3.72 11.58 5.98
CA VAL A 183 2.81 10.45 5.75
C VAL A 183 3.55 9.27 5.12
N GLU A 184 4.45 9.51 4.17
CA GLU A 184 5.31 8.48 3.57
C GLU A 184 6.17 7.80 4.63
N GLN A 185 6.87 8.56 5.48
CA GLN A 185 7.68 8.01 6.58
C GLN A 185 6.82 7.17 7.55
N ASN A 186 5.61 7.63 7.86
CA ASN A 186 4.67 6.89 8.70
C ASN A 186 4.23 5.57 8.03
N LEU A 187 3.96 5.58 6.72
CA LEU A 187 3.60 4.40 5.95
C LEU A 187 4.74 3.36 5.91
N HIS A 188 5.98 3.79 5.65
CA HIS A 188 7.15 2.90 5.71
C HIS A 188 7.32 2.27 7.10
N LEU A 189 7.11 3.05 8.17
CA LEU A 189 7.15 2.55 9.55
C LEU A 189 6.01 1.55 9.84
N MET A 190 4.79 1.80 9.34
CA MET A 190 3.67 0.87 9.44
C MET A 190 3.95 -0.43 8.69
N THR A 191 4.45 -0.38 7.46
CA THR A 191 4.85 -1.57 6.69
C THR A 191 5.95 -2.37 7.40
N ARG A 192 7.00 -1.72 7.91
CA ARG A 192 8.07 -2.39 8.69
C ARG A 192 7.52 -3.04 9.96
N ARG A 193 6.54 -2.42 10.63
CA ARG A 193 5.86 -2.99 11.81
C ARG A 193 4.94 -4.17 11.45
N ALA A 194 4.20 -4.09 10.34
CA ALA A 194 3.35 -5.16 9.83
C ALA A 194 4.19 -6.41 9.49
N VAL A 195 5.25 -6.25 8.68
CA VAL A 195 6.15 -7.35 8.31
C VAL A 195 6.83 -7.98 9.54
N LYS A 196 7.22 -7.19 10.55
CA LYS A 196 7.72 -7.73 11.83
C LYS A 196 6.66 -8.57 12.57
N ALA A 197 5.40 -8.13 12.58
CA ALA A 197 4.29 -8.86 13.21
C ALA A 197 3.92 -10.14 12.43
N GLU A 198 3.90 -10.10 11.09
CA GLU A 198 3.63 -11.26 10.23
C GLU A 198 4.71 -12.34 10.38
N ASN A 199 5.98 -11.94 10.48
CA ASN A 199 7.08 -12.86 10.79
C ASN A 199 6.95 -13.48 12.19
N ALA A 200 6.55 -12.70 13.20
CA ALA A 200 6.31 -13.24 14.55
C ALA A 200 5.13 -14.23 14.58
N VAL A 201 4.01 -13.91 13.91
CA VAL A 201 2.86 -14.80 13.75
C VAL A 201 3.23 -16.07 12.99
N SER A 202 4.14 -15.99 12.00
CA SER A 202 4.60 -17.15 11.23
C SER A 202 5.47 -18.10 12.08
N LYS A 203 6.35 -17.57 12.94
CA LYS A 203 7.10 -18.36 13.92
C LYS A 203 6.16 -19.06 14.92
N LEU A 204 5.24 -18.31 15.54
CA LEU A 204 4.26 -18.85 16.48
C LEU A 204 3.36 -19.93 15.85
N LYS A 205 3.00 -19.82 14.56
CA LYS A 205 2.28 -20.87 13.83
C LYS A 205 3.10 -22.15 13.68
N ALA A 206 4.39 -22.06 13.39
CA ALA A 206 5.27 -23.21 13.30
C ALA A 206 5.47 -23.89 14.67
N GLU A 207 5.69 -23.11 15.73
CA GLU A 207 5.78 -23.60 17.11
C GLU A 207 4.49 -24.32 17.55
N LEU A 208 3.30 -23.75 17.26
CA LEU A 208 2.02 -24.39 17.54
C LEU A 208 1.84 -25.71 16.76
N GLN A 209 2.28 -25.78 15.50
CA GLN A 209 2.22 -27.02 14.71
C GLN A 209 3.17 -28.10 15.26
N GLN A 210 4.37 -27.71 15.68
CA GLN A 210 5.34 -28.61 16.32
C GLN A 210 4.79 -29.17 17.65
N LEU A 211 4.29 -28.29 18.53
CA LEU A 211 3.73 -28.69 19.83
C LEU A 211 2.47 -29.56 19.66
N GLN A 212 1.63 -29.31 18.65
CA GLN A 212 0.49 -30.16 18.35
C GLN A 212 0.93 -31.58 17.93
N ALA A 213 1.95 -31.69 17.08
CA ALA A 213 2.50 -32.98 16.66
C ALA A 213 3.16 -33.75 17.82
N GLU A 214 3.88 -33.05 18.71
CA GLU A 214 4.45 -33.65 19.93
C GLU A 214 3.36 -34.17 20.87
N VAL A 215 2.31 -33.37 21.11
CA VAL A 215 1.15 -33.76 21.94
C VAL A 215 0.44 -35.00 21.37
N ASP A 216 0.25 -35.08 20.06
CA ASP A 216 -0.40 -36.25 19.44
C ASP A 216 0.50 -37.49 19.40
N SER A 217 1.82 -37.31 19.28
CA SER A 217 2.80 -38.39 19.46
C SER A 217 2.76 -38.97 20.88
N LEU A 218 2.83 -38.11 21.91
CA LEU A 218 2.76 -38.52 23.32
C LEU A 218 1.41 -39.16 23.68
N ARG A 219 0.29 -38.70 23.07
CA ARG A 219 -1.02 -39.36 23.20
C ARG A 219 -1.00 -40.78 22.60
N ALA A 220 -0.42 -40.96 21.42
CA ALA A 220 -0.33 -42.26 20.77
C ALA A 220 0.54 -43.24 21.58
N GLU A 221 1.71 -42.80 22.05
CA GLU A 221 2.58 -43.59 22.93
C GLU A 221 1.87 -43.97 24.23
N ASN A 222 1.25 -43.01 24.92
CA ASN A 222 0.57 -43.26 26.19
C ASN A 222 -0.60 -44.26 26.06
N ASN A 223 -1.32 -44.25 24.94
CA ASN A 223 -2.34 -45.24 24.62
C ASN A 223 -1.74 -46.62 24.32
N GLY A 224 -0.61 -46.68 23.60
CA GLY A 224 0.14 -47.92 23.38
C GLY A 224 0.65 -48.55 24.68
N LEU A 225 1.24 -47.75 25.57
CA LEU A 225 1.70 -48.17 26.89
C LEU A 225 0.56 -48.74 27.74
N LYS A 226 -0.60 -48.07 27.81
CA LYS A 226 -1.80 -48.56 28.50
C LYS A 226 -2.32 -49.89 27.94
N SER A 227 -2.28 -50.06 26.61
CA SER A 227 -2.69 -51.31 25.96
C SER A 227 -1.73 -52.46 26.34
N MET A 228 -0.43 -52.21 26.33
CA MET A 228 0.60 -53.17 26.71
C MET A 228 0.53 -53.52 28.21
N GLU A 229 0.35 -52.53 29.08
CA GLU A 229 0.15 -52.73 30.52
C GLU A 229 -1.08 -53.62 30.79
N SER A 230 -2.21 -53.32 30.13
CA SER A 230 -3.43 -54.12 30.24
C SER A 230 -3.21 -55.59 29.83
N GLN A 231 -2.45 -55.83 28.76
CA GLN A 231 -2.07 -57.18 28.31
C GLN A 231 -1.17 -57.90 29.32
N VAL A 232 -0.20 -57.21 29.93
CA VAL A 232 0.66 -57.78 30.98
C VAL A 232 -0.16 -58.12 32.23
N VAL A 233 -1.06 -57.23 32.67
CA VAL A 233 -1.95 -57.48 33.82
C VAL A 233 -2.90 -58.66 33.56
N MET A 234 -3.47 -58.77 32.35
CA MET A 234 -4.33 -59.89 31.98
C MET A 234 -3.59 -61.22 31.93
N THR A 235 -2.37 -61.27 31.38
CA THR A 235 -1.56 -62.50 31.37
C THR A 235 -1.06 -62.89 32.76
N MET A 236 -0.65 -61.92 33.59
CA MET A 236 -0.30 -62.15 34.99
C MET A 236 -1.49 -62.69 35.80
N ARG A 237 -2.69 -62.13 35.60
CA ARG A 237 -3.93 -62.63 36.23
C ARG A 237 -4.26 -64.06 35.80
N GLN A 238 -4.12 -64.39 34.52
CA GLN A 238 -4.34 -65.76 34.02
C GLN A 238 -3.33 -66.75 34.62
N ASN A 239 -2.04 -66.38 34.70
CA ASN A 239 -1.01 -67.20 35.31
C ASN A 239 -1.26 -67.45 36.81
N ALA A 240 -1.71 -66.42 37.54
CA ALA A 240 -2.09 -66.53 38.95
C ALA A 240 -3.31 -67.45 39.15
N GLN A 241 -4.32 -67.39 38.26
CA GLN A 241 -5.46 -68.29 38.31
C GLN A 241 -5.04 -69.74 38.06
N VAL A 242 -4.23 -70.01 37.02
CA VAL A 242 -3.73 -71.35 36.71
C VAL A 242 -2.92 -71.93 37.88
N ALA A 243 -2.05 -71.12 38.50
CA ALA A 243 -1.30 -71.53 39.70
C ALA A 243 -2.23 -71.86 40.89
N SER A 244 -3.27 -71.05 41.13
CA SER A 244 -4.29 -71.31 42.14
C SER A 244 -5.05 -72.62 41.88
N ASP A 245 -5.43 -72.89 40.64
CA ASP A 245 -6.12 -74.13 40.26
C ASP A 245 -5.22 -75.37 40.46
N TYR A 246 -3.91 -75.26 40.16
CA TYR A 246 -2.93 -76.32 40.43
C TYR A 246 -2.76 -76.58 41.93
N LEU A 247 -2.66 -75.53 42.75
CA LEU A 247 -2.56 -75.65 44.21
C LEU A 247 -3.82 -76.27 44.82
N ASN A 248 -5.02 -75.84 44.38
CA ASN A 248 -6.29 -76.42 44.83
C ASN A 248 -6.42 -77.91 44.46
N LYS A 249 -5.95 -78.30 43.26
CA LYS A 249 -5.89 -79.72 42.85
C LYS A 249 -4.93 -80.51 43.73
N MET A 250 -3.70 -80.03 43.96
CA MET A 250 -2.73 -80.69 44.84
C MET A 250 -3.24 -80.82 46.29
N ALA A 251 -3.82 -79.77 46.86
CA ALA A 251 -4.44 -79.82 48.19
C ALA A 251 -5.58 -80.86 48.25
N SER A 252 -6.41 -80.93 47.21
CA SER A 252 -7.48 -81.94 47.10
C SER A 252 -6.93 -83.37 47.01
N HIS A 253 -5.87 -83.60 46.23
CA HIS A 253 -5.19 -84.89 46.16
C HIS A 253 -4.54 -85.28 47.50
N ALA A 254 -3.88 -84.33 48.20
CA ALA A 254 -3.32 -84.56 49.53
C ALA A 254 -4.41 -84.89 50.55
N HIS A 255 -5.54 -84.18 50.56
CA HIS A 255 -6.70 -84.49 51.39
C HIS A 255 -7.37 -85.83 51.04
N SER A 256 -7.20 -86.34 49.81
CA SER A 256 -7.63 -87.70 49.44
C SER A 256 -6.67 -88.75 50.00
N SER A 257 -5.36 -88.56 49.79
CA SER A 257 -4.30 -89.47 50.26
C SER A 257 -4.28 -89.60 51.78
N ILE A 258 -4.40 -88.49 52.52
CA ILE A 258 -4.47 -88.50 53.99
C ILE A 258 -5.70 -89.28 54.47
N ARG A 259 -6.87 -89.12 53.82
CA ARG A 259 -8.09 -89.88 54.20
C ARG A 259 -7.98 -91.36 53.87
N GLN A 260 -7.30 -91.74 52.79
CA GLN A 260 -6.98 -93.13 52.49
C GLN A 260 -6.07 -93.74 53.57
N LEU A 261 -4.95 -93.08 53.89
CA LEU A 261 -4.00 -93.53 54.93
C LEU A 261 -4.65 -93.68 56.32
N LEU A 262 -5.63 -92.82 56.65
CA LEU A 262 -6.40 -92.97 57.88
C LEU A 262 -7.30 -94.22 57.86
N GLY A 263 -7.97 -94.54 56.76
CA GLY A 263 -8.75 -95.77 56.61
C GLY A 263 -7.90 -97.05 56.60
N GLU A 264 -6.68 -96.96 56.04
CA GLU A 264 -5.67 -98.04 56.12
C GLU A 264 -5.17 -98.22 57.56
N ALA A 265 -4.95 -97.13 58.31
CA ALA A 265 -4.62 -97.21 59.74
C ALA A 265 -5.77 -97.77 60.60
N GLU A 266 -7.04 -97.46 60.27
CA GLU A 266 -8.20 -98.03 60.95
C GLU A 266 -8.37 -99.53 60.68
N THR A 267 -8.12 -99.99 59.46
CA THR A 267 -8.14 -101.43 59.15
C THR A 267 -6.97 -102.17 59.78
N LEU A 268 -5.76 -101.60 59.83
CA LEU A 268 -4.65 -102.14 60.63
C LEU A 268 -4.98 -102.22 62.12
N ARG A 269 -5.68 -101.22 62.68
CA ARG A 269 -6.16 -101.23 64.07
C ARG A 269 -7.18 -102.34 64.31
N LEU A 270 -8.09 -102.59 63.37
CA LEU A 270 -9.05 -103.70 63.44
C LEU A 270 -8.35 -105.07 63.38
N VAL A 271 -7.34 -105.24 62.51
CA VAL A 271 -6.52 -106.46 62.45
C VAL A 271 -5.77 -106.69 63.77
N SER A 272 -5.21 -105.64 64.38
CA SER A 272 -4.57 -105.73 65.70
C SER A 272 -5.56 -106.17 66.80
N GLN A 273 -6.78 -105.63 66.80
CA GLN A 273 -7.85 -106.05 67.72
C GLN A 273 -8.30 -107.50 67.50
N LEU A 274 -8.39 -107.95 66.24
CA LEU A 274 -8.68 -109.35 65.89
C LEU A 274 -7.57 -110.29 66.39
N LEU A 275 -6.30 -109.96 66.17
CA LEU A 275 -5.16 -110.74 66.67
C LEU A 275 -5.16 -110.83 68.21
N GLN A 276 -5.42 -109.72 68.91
CA GLN A 276 -5.60 -109.75 70.38
C GLN A 276 -6.81 -110.57 70.83
N SER A 277 -7.88 -110.69 70.02
CA SER A 277 -9.03 -111.54 70.34
C SER A 277 -8.71 -113.03 70.16
N ILE A 278 -7.92 -113.38 69.14
CA ILE A 278 -7.44 -114.75 68.89
C ILE A 278 -6.49 -115.18 70.01
N ASP A 279 -5.55 -114.32 70.40
CA ASP A 279 -4.60 -114.55 71.51
C ASP A 279 -5.34 -114.87 72.83
N LYS A 280 -6.36 -114.08 73.18
CA LYS A 280 -7.23 -114.31 74.36
C LYS A 280 -8.06 -115.60 74.29
N ILE A 281 -8.43 -116.07 73.10
CA ILE A 281 -9.12 -117.37 72.93
C ILE A 281 -8.10 -118.51 73.03
N SER A 282 -6.88 -118.30 72.53
CA SER A 282 -5.80 -119.29 72.60
C SER A 282 -5.33 -119.55 74.03
N SER A 283 -5.25 -118.52 74.88
CA SER A 283 -4.85 -118.69 76.28
C SER A 283 -5.89 -119.47 77.11
N LEU A 284 -7.18 -119.28 76.86
CA LEU A 284 -8.25 -120.03 77.53
C LEU A 284 -8.21 -121.54 77.24
N ASN A 285 -7.71 -121.94 76.07
CA ASN A 285 -7.50 -123.35 75.71
C ASN A 285 -6.20 -123.95 76.29
N SER A 286 -5.47 -123.21 77.14
CA SER A 286 -4.23 -123.69 77.80
C SER A 286 -4.34 -123.83 79.33
N GLU A 287 -5.51 -123.57 79.91
CA GLU A 287 -5.84 -123.84 81.32
C GLU A 287 -6.85 -125.00 81.47
N SER A 288 -6.66 -126.09 80.71
CA SER A 288 -7.47 -127.32 80.76
C SER A 288 -6.67 -128.55 80.35
#